data_AF-A0A5C6NEI3-F1
#
_entry.id   AF-A0A5C6NEI3-F1
#
_cell.length_a   1.000
_cell.length_b   1.000
_cell.length_c   1.000
_cell.angle_alpha   90.00
_cell.angle_beta   90.00
_cell.angle_gamma   90.00
#
_symmetry.space_group_name_H-M   'P 1'
#
loop_
_entity.id
_entity.type
_entity.pdbx_description
1 polymer ?
#
loop_
_entity_poly.entity_id
_entity_poly.type
_entity_poly.pdbx_seq_one_letter_code
_entity_poly.pdbx_strand_id
1 'polypeptide(L)'
;MGAVPGVVLLLMLAVLGIRAAPAPEECHKLTKAVTKADLQSVSGDWVLVWSIDENSTISDDWKKLKSSHVELRIHSGVIDYTERNMLKNNSCMTFKTNMTAGPESQNSFIYTSGTMEVNGVDIEYAGNGTVKFFETCADCLSMEYSGFIGHFLLIYNFCHKKSSSEECHKLTKAVTKADVQSVSGDWVLVWSVAENISTSNEWTKLKSSHVELRIHSGVIVLNERNMLKNNSCMTFKTNMTAGPEGQNTFIYTSSKMEENGVVKESDENGTVKFFETCADCLSIDYSGLFGHVLFVYRRDGVHQNVEVLKAAQDDNQKLAECLGFSIGEPFIYDGVSVSILITKKLKATTLTCVCDPSIHHPSIHPSIHPSIHPSIHHPSTHPSSIHPSIIHPSIHPSIHPSISIHPSIHPSIHPSIL
;
A
#
# COMPACT_ATOMS: atom_id res chain seq x y z
N MET A 1 -29.60 -42.44 43.12
CA MET A 1 -28.60 -42.93 42.14
C MET A 1 -28.60 -41.96 40.98
N GLY A 2 -27.56 -41.15 40.80
CA GLY A 2 -27.49 -40.15 39.72
C GLY A 2 -26.63 -40.66 38.57
N ALA A 3 -27.19 -40.72 37.36
CA ALA A 3 -26.40 -40.94 36.15
C ALA A 3 -25.71 -39.61 35.75
N VAL A 4 -24.39 -39.65 35.54
CA VAL A 4 -23.59 -38.45 35.28
C VAL A 4 -23.73 -38.03 33.80
N PRO A 5 -24.20 -36.80 33.47
CA PRO A 5 -24.43 -36.38 32.08
C PRO A 5 -23.19 -36.40 31.18
N GLY A 6 -21.98 -36.31 31.75
CA GLY A 6 -20.72 -36.23 31.01
C GLY A 6 -20.39 -37.44 30.13
N VAL A 7 -20.92 -38.63 30.42
CA VAL A 7 -20.60 -39.85 29.65
C VAL A 7 -21.19 -39.82 28.23
N VAL A 8 -22.38 -39.22 28.06
CA VAL A 8 -23.00 -39.06 26.73
C VAL A 8 -22.26 -38.01 25.89
N LEU A 9 -21.76 -36.95 26.52
CA LEU A 9 -20.98 -35.91 25.84
C LEU A 9 -19.61 -36.44 25.37
N LEU A 10 -18.98 -37.32 26.16
CA LEU A 10 -17.72 -37.98 25.78
C LEU A 10 -17.84 -38.86 24.53
N LEU A 11 -18.97 -39.57 24.34
CA LEU A 11 -19.22 -40.35 23.13
C LEU A 11 -19.47 -39.48 21.89
N MET A 12 -20.08 -38.30 22.04
CA MET A 12 -20.23 -37.33 20.94
C MET A 12 -18.90 -36.69 20.55
N LEU A 13 -18.02 -36.40 21.52
CA LEU A 13 -16.70 -35.78 21.25
C LEU A 13 -15.68 -36.75 20.65
N ALA A 14 -15.83 -38.07 20.86
CA ALA A 14 -14.95 -39.09 20.29
C ALA A 14 -14.97 -39.14 18.74
N VAL A 15 -15.99 -38.55 18.09
CA VAL A 15 -16.16 -38.58 16.62
C VAL A 15 -15.34 -37.49 15.90
N LEU A 16 -14.83 -36.48 16.61
CA LEU A 16 -14.04 -35.38 16.02
C LEU A 16 -12.51 -35.56 16.15
N GLY A 17 -12.05 -36.73 16.62
CA GLY A 17 -10.63 -37.04 16.84
C GLY A 17 -9.94 -37.85 15.73
N ILE A 18 -10.70 -38.41 14.77
CA ILE A 18 -10.15 -39.23 13.68
C ILE A 18 -10.50 -38.57 12.34
N ARG A 19 -9.60 -37.72 11.84
CA ARG A 19 -9.51 -37.55 10.38
C ARG A 19 -9.00 -38.87 9.84
N ALA A 20 -9.83 -39.59 9.08
CA ALA A 20 -9.32 -40.61 8.19
C ALA A 20 -8.27 -39.98 7.26
N ALA A 21 -7.25 -40.73 6.86
CA ALA A 21 -6.35 -40.26 5.82
C ALA A 21 -7.21 -39.94 4.57
N PRO A 22 -7.07 -38.75 3.97
CA PRO A 22 -7.87 -38.35 2.82
C PRO A 22 -7.72 -39.37 1.69
N ALA A 23 -8.80 -39.60 0.93
CA ALA A 23 -8.77 -40.58 -0.14
C ALA A 23 -7.72 -40.16 -1.20
N PRO A 24 -7.05 -41.10 -1.89
CA PRO A 24 -6.05 -40.76 -2.91
C PRO A 24 -6.60 -39.80 -3.99
N GLU A 25 -7.89 -39.94 -4.31
CA GLU A 25 -8.66 -39.08 -5.22
C GLU A 25 -8.82 -37.63 -4.73
N GLU A 26 -8.90 -37.40 -3.42
CA GLU A 26 -8.96 -36.07 -2.80
C GLU A 26 -7.58 -35.41 -2.82
N CYS A 27 -6.54 -36.18 -2.48
CA CYS A 27 -5.13 -35.75 -2.56
C CYS A 27 -4.71 -35.37 -3.98
N HIS A 28 -5.26 -36.02 -5.01
CA HIS A 28 -4.86 -35.82 -6.41
C HIS A 28 -5.04 -34.37 -6.92
N LYS A 29 -5.88 -33.56 -6.27
CA LYS A 29 -6.04 -32.11 -6.55
C LYS A 29 -5.07 -31.21 -5.80
N LEU A 30 -4.42 -31.72 -4.75
CA LEU A 30 -3.48 -31.01 -3.89
C LEU A 30 -2.01 -31.35 -4.21
N THR A 31 -1.76 -32.24 -5.18
CA THR A 31 -0.42 -32.75 -5.50
C THR A 31 -0.11 -32.65 -7.00
N LYS A 32 -0.39 -31.51 -7.64
CA LYS A 32 0.09 -31.27 -9.02
C LYS A 32 1.60 -31.03 -8.97
N ALA A 33 2.38 -32.10 -9.16
CA ALA A 33 3.83 -32.03 -9.22
C ALA A 33 4.28 -31.15 -10.39
N VAL A 34 5.16 -30.19 -10.12
CA VAL A 34 5.76 -29.31 -11.11
C VAL A 34 6.76 -30.12 -11.94
N THR A 35 6.54 -30.19 -13.25
CA THR A 35 7.46 -30.89 -14.16
C THR A 35 8.62 -29.99 -14.57
N LYS A 36 9.65 -30.59 -15.17
CA LYS A 36 10.75 -29.87 -15.85
C LYS A 36 10.26 -28.92 -16.97
N ALA A 37 9.09 -29.17 -17.55
CA ALA A 37 8.49 -28.29 -18.56
C ALA A 37 7.71 -27.12 -17.92
N ASP A 38 7.02 -27.37 -16.81
CA ASP A 38 6.26 -26.35 -16.05
C ASP A 38 7.17 -25.47 -15.17
N LEU A 39 8.45 -25.81 -15.04
CA LEU A 39 9.38 -25.29 -14.04
C LEU A 39 9.37 -23.75 -13.88
N GLN A 40 9.21 -22.98 -14.96
CA GLN A 40 9.14 -21.51 -14.88
C GLN A 40 7.94 -20.98 -14.06
N SER A 41 6.93 -21.80 -13.76
CA SER A 41 5.80 -21.44 -12.89
C SER A 41 6.17 -21.16 -11.43
N VAL A 42 7.25 -21.76 -10.91
CA VAL A 42 7.69 -21.53 -9.52
C VAL A 42 8.67 -20.36 -9.38
N SER A 43 9.06 -19.74 -10.49
CA SER A 43 9.96 -18.58 -10.51
C SER A 43 9.29 -17.37 -9.85
N GLY A 44 9.91 -16.80 -8.81
CA GLY A 44 9.33 -15.71 -8.03
C GLY A 44 9.74 -15.73 -6.56
N ASP A 45 8.94 -15.07 -5.74
CA ASP A 45 9.25 -14.77 -4.34
C ASP A 45 8.11 -15.27 -3.45
N TRP A 46 8.48 -15.91 -2.34
CA TRP A 46 7.63 -16.84 -1.60
C TRP A 46 7.82 -16.67 -0.08
N VAL A 47 6.74 -16.57 0.70
CA VAL A 47 6.78 -16.55 2.17
C VAL A 47 6.46 -17.94 2.70
N LEU A 48 7.31 -18.50 3.57
CA LEU A 48 7.00 -19.75 4.28
C LEU A 48 5.87 -19.50 5.28
N VAL A 49 4.71 -20.11 5.05
CA VAL A 49 3.52 -19.97 5.93
C VAL A 49 3.31 -21.17 6.85
N TRP A 50 3.80 -22.35 6.47
CA TRP A 50 3.71 -23.56 7.29
C TRP A 50 4.82 -24.55 6.96
N SER A 51 5.21 -25.36 7.95
CA SER A 51 6.20 -26.42 7.79
C SER A 51 5.86 -27.62 8.69
N ILE A 52 6.25 -28.82 8.24
CA ILE A 52 6.26 -30.04 9.05
C ILE A 52 7.53 -30.84 8.74
N ASP A 53 8.09 -31.49 9.77
CA ASP A 53 9.30 -32.30 9.68
C ASP A 53 9.05 -33.72 10.22
N GLU A 54 9.43 -34.75 9.46
CA GLU A 54 9.53 -36.10 10.02
C GLU A 54 10.92 -36.29 10.65
N ASN A 55 10.95 -36.18 11.99
CA ASN A 55 12.08 -36.60 12.83
C ASN A 55 13.42 -35.93 12.46
N SER A 56 13.40 -34.61 12.16
CA SER A 56 14.63 -33.88 11.83
C SER A 56 15.42 -33.46 13.08
N THR A 57 16.72 -33.25 12.91
CA THR A 57 17.56 -32.56 13.91
C THR A 57 17.32 -31.05 13.96
N ILE A 58 16.49 -30.49 13.07
CA ILE A 58 16.30 -29.06 12.82
C ILE A 58 14.94 -28.56 13.38
N SER A 59 14.07 -29.45 13.88
CA SER A 59 12.74 -29.08 14.44
C SER A 59 12.80 -27.97 15.49
N ASP A 60 13.85 -27.90 16.31
CA ASP A 60 14.06 -26.82 17.29
C ASP A 60 14.65 -25.53 16.70
N ASP A 61 15.26 -25.57 15.52
CA ASP A 61 15.70 -24.38 14.78
C ASP A 61 14.55 -23.74 14.00
N TRP A 62 13.64 -24.52 13.40
CA TRP A 62 12.39 -24.01 12.84
C TRP A 62 11.59 -23.21 13.88
N LYS A 63 11.59 -23.65 15.15
CA LYS A 63 10.95 -22.93 16.28
C LYS A 63 11.61 -21.59 16.62
N LYS A 64 12.85 -21.33 16.18
CA LYS A 64 13.56 -20.05 16.40
C LYS A 64 13.23 -19.00 15.33
N LEU A 65 12.61 -19.39 14.22
CA LEU A 65 12.22 -18.47 13.15
C LEU A 65 11.10 -17.50 13.56
N LYS A 66 11.13 -16.33 12.94
CA LYS A 66 10.14 -15.25 13.00
C LYS A 66 9.49 -15.02 11.63
N SER A 67 10.26 -15.21 10.55
CA SER A 67 9.78 -15.30 9.16
C SER A 67 10.85 -15.92 8.26
N SER A 68 10.44 -16.60 7.18
CA SER A 68 11.32 -17.04 6.08
C SER A 68 10.78 -16.54 4.75
N HIS A 69 11.67 -16.03 3.89
CA HIS A 69 11.38 -15.59 2.53
C HIS A 69 12.27 -16.34 1.55
N VAL A 70 11.68 -17.14 0.66
CA VAL A 70 12.37 -17.86 -0.41
C VAL A 70 12.24 -17.10 -1.73
N GLU A 71 13.38 -16.89 -2.39
CA GLU A 71 13.50 -16.42 -3.76
C GLU A 71 13.90 -17.61 -4.64
N LEU A 72 13.12 -17.87 -5.68
CA LEU A 72 13.41 -18.87 -6.72
C LEU A 72 13.63 -18.15 -8.05
N ARG A 73 14.82 -18.32 -8.65
CA ARG A 73 15.15 -17.84 -10.00
C ARG A 73 15.58 -19.03 -10.86
N ILE A 74 15.27 -19.02 -12.15
CA ILE A 74 15.36 -20.23 -12.98
C ILE A 74 16.08 -19.93 -14.30
N HIS A 75 17.34 -20.36 -14.37
CA HIS A 75 18.25 -20.09 -15.48
C HIS A 75 18.67 -21.41 -16.15
N SER A 76 18.36 -21.57 -17.44
CA SER A 76 18.75 -22.75 -18.25
C SER A 76 18.35 -24.12 -17.68
N GLY A 77 17.32 -24.18 -16.82
CA GLY A 77 16.86 -25.41 -16.16
C GLY A 77 17.55 -25.72 -14.82
N VAL A 78 18.38 -24.81 -14.31
CA VAL A 78 18.84 -24.76 -12.92
C VAL A 78 17.91 -23.85 -12.13
N ILE A 79 17.60 -24.22 -10.88
CA ILE A 79 16.92 -23.36 -9.92
C ILE A 79 17.96 -22.77 -8.99
N ASP A 80 18.10 -21.45 -8.97
CA ASP A 80 18.81 -20.72 -7.94
C ASP A 80 17.83 -20.47 -6.78
N TYR A 81 18.09 -21.08 -5.63
CA TYR A 81 17.30 -20.98 -4.40
C TYR A 81 18.02 -20.06 -3.42
N THR A 82 17.36 -18.99 -2.96
CA THR A 82 17.86 -18.12 -1.87
C THR A 82 16.80 -17.95 -0.80
N GLU A 83 17.06 -18.45 0.41
CA GLU A 83 16.16 -18.34 1.55
C GLU A 83 16.71 -17.36 2.59
N ARG A 84 15.95 -16.30 2.89
CA ARG A 84 16.29 -15.25 3.85
C ARG A 84 15.46 -15.44 5.11
N ASN A 85 16.12 -15.89 6.18
CA ASN A 85 15.51 -16.19 7.46
C ASN A 85 15.75 -15.07 8.48
N MET A 86 14.68 -14.59 9.12
CA MET A 86 14.76 -13.75 10.32
C MET A 86 14.43 -14.61 11.55
N LEU A 87 15.31 -14.60 12.53
CA LEU A 87 15.15 -15.33 13.80
C LEU A 87 14.50 -14.45 14.87
N LYS A 88 13.94 -15.06 15.93
CA LYS A 88 13.22 -14.39 17.03
C LYS A 88 14.08 -13.44 17.89
N ASN A 89 15.39 -13.59 17.84
CA ASN A 89 16.40 -12.68 18.40
C ASN A 89 16.73 -11.49 17.47
N ASN A 90 16.04 -11.36 16.33
CA ASN A 90 16.30 -10.40 15.24
C ASN A 90 17.66 -10.55 14.52
N SER A 91 18.37 -11.69 14.63
CA SER A 91 19.49 -11.99 13.71
C SER A 91 18.97 -12.58 12.39
N CYS A 92 19.64 -12.25 11.29
CA CYS A 92 19.35 -12.80 9.96
C CYS A 92 20.30 -13.95 9.61
N MET A 93 19.83 -14.88 8.78
CA MET A 93 20.58 -16.00 8.22
C MET A 93 20.10 -16.25 6.79
N THR A 94 21.01 -16.45 5.84
CA THR A 94 20.65 -16.68 4.43
C THR A 94 21.16 -18.02 3.95
N PHE A 95 20.31 -18.88 3.39
CA PHE A 95 20.73 -20.08 2.68
C PHE A 95 20.72 -19.82 1.16
N LYS A 96 21.74 -20.29 0.45
CA LYS A 96 21.86 -20.20 -1.01
C LYS A 96 22.20 -21.59 -1.55
N THR A 97 21.47 -22.10 -2.53
CA THR A 97 21.77 -23.40 -3.16
C THR A 97 21.26 -23.46 -4.60
N ASN A 98 21.88 -24.31 -5.40
CA ASN A 98 21.52 -24.52 -6.80
C ASN A 98 20.95 -25.93 -6.97
N MET A 99 19.72 -26.03 -7.46
CA MET A 99 19.03 -27.29 -7.72
C MET A 99 19.01 -27.58 -9.21
N THR A 100 19.29 -28.83 -9.59
CA THR A 100 19.32 -29.30 -10.98
C THR A 100 18.25 -30.37 -11.21
N ALA A 101 17.73 -30.50 -12.43
CA ALA A 101 16.73 -31.53 -12.72
C ALA A 101 17.29 -32.95 -12.47
N GLY A 102 16.60 -33.72 -11.63
CA GLY A 102 16.90 -35.12 -11.35
C GLY A 102 16.37 -36.06 -12.43
N PRO A 103 16.20 -37.37 -12.10
CA PRO A 103 15.62 -38.34 -13.03
C PRO A 103 14.22 -37.91 -13.49
N GLU A 104 14.00 -37.83 -14.81
CA GLU A 104 12.75 -37.32 -15.39
C GLU A 104 11.51 -38.15 -15.00
N SER A 105 11.69 -39.40 -14.57
CA SER A 105 10.64 -40.26 -14.03
C SER A 105 10.14 -39.90 -12.62
N GLN A 106 10.74 -38.90 -11.96
CA GLN A 106 10.44 -38.56 -10.55
C GLN A 106 9.93 -37.12 -10.34
N ASN A 107 9.92 -36.25 -11.36
CA ASN A 107 9.61 -34.81 -11.25
C ASN A 107 10.32 -34.15 -10.06
N SER A 108 11.62 -34.43 -9.94
CA SER A 108 12.42 -34.03 -8.79
C SER A 108 13.67 -33.25 -9.21
N PHE A 109 14.22 -32.53 -8.24
CA PHE A 109 15.41 -31.70 -8.37
C PHE A 109 16.45 -32.15 -7.34
N ILE A 110 17.72 -32.11 -7.70
CA ILE A 110 18.85 -32.53 -6.86
C ILE A 110 19.69 -31.31 -6.55
N TYR A 111 20.02 -31.12 -5.27
CA TYR A 111 21.05 -30.20 -4.82
C TYR A 111 22.21 -31.01 -4.20
N THR A 112 23.44 -30.50 -4.32
CA THR A 112 24.67 -31.19 -3.91
C THR A 112 25.55 -30.39 -2.94
N SER A 113 25.30 -29.09 -2.84
CA SER A 113 25.95 -28.17 -1.91
C SER A 113 25.10 -26.90 -1.72
N GLY A 114 25.42 -26.11 -0.69
CA GLY A 114 24.89 -24.76 -0.52
C GLY A 114 25.87 -23.89 0.27
N THR A 115 25.55 -22.60 0.38
CA THR A 115 26.19 -21.69 1.35
C THR A 115 25.17 -21.23 2.38
N MET A 116 25.63 -21.07 3.62
CA MET A 116 24.87 -20.48 4.71
C MET A 116 25.61 -19.22 5.15
N GLU A 117 24.99 -18.07 4.91
CA GLU A 117 25.48 -16.77 5.34
C GLU A 117 25.03 -16.51 6.78
N VAL A 118 25.99 -16.34 7.69
CA VAL A 118 25.75 -15.97 9.10
C VAL A 118 26.54 -14.71 9.41
N ASN A 119 25.83 -13.62 9.73
CA ASN A 119 26.42 -12.30 10.01
C ASN A 119 27.39 -11.79 8.91
N GLY A 120 27.09 -12.06 7.63
CA GLY A 120 27.92 -11.65 6.49
C GLY A 120 29.13 -12.54 6.21
N VAL A 121 29.22 -13.72 6.83
CA VAL A 121 30.20 -14.76 6.48
C VAL A 121 29.46 -15.92 5.82
N ASP A 122 29.74 -16.18 4.54
CA ASP A 122 29.27 -17.38 3.84
C ASP A 122 30.06 -18.62 4.32
N ILE A 123 29.34 -19.67 4.70
CA ILE A 123 29.87 -20.98 5.08
C ILE A 123 29.37 -22.01 4.07
N GLU A 124 30.26 -22.59 3.27
CA GLU A 124 29.91 -23.70 2.37
C GLU A 124 29.59 -24.98 3.15
N TYR A 125 28.56 -25.70 2.70
CA TYR A 125 28.26 -27.05 3.18
C TYR A 125 27.98 -28.00 2.00
N ALA A 126 28.64 -29.15 2.01
CA ALA A 126 28.27 -30.26 1.15
C ALA A 126 26.97 -30.90 1.68
N GLY A 127 26.04 -31.21 0.80
CA GLY A 127 24.73 -31.74 1.21
C GLY A 127 23.97 -32.33 0.04
N ASN A 128 23.53 -33.57 0.19
CA ASN A 128 22.77 -34.28 -0.83
C ASN A 128 21.31 -34.44 -0.39
N GLY A 129 20.39 -34.12 -1.29
CA GLY A 129 18.98 -34.41 -1.15
C GLY A 129 18.18 -34.12 -2.41
N THR A 130 16.95 -34.61 -2.39
CA THR A 130 15.96 -34.52 -3.45
C THR A 130 14.88 -33.52 -3.04
N VAL A 131 14.48 -32.65 -3.96
CA VAL A 131 13.43 -31.66 -3.80
C VAL A 131 12.33 -31.93 -4.82
N LYS A 132 11.06 -31.83 -4.42
CA LYS A 132 9.90 -31.84 -5.33
C LYS A 132 9.03 -30.62 -5.06
N PHE A 133 8.51 -30.03 -6.13
CA PHE A 133 7.59 -28.88 -6.04
C PHE A 133 6.19 -29.31 -6.46
N PHE A 134 5.18 -28.79 -5.76
CA PHE A 134 3.77 -29.02 -6.03
C PHE A 134 3.01 -27.69 -6.06
N GLU A 135 2.25 -27.46 -7.12
CA GLU A 135 1.22 -26.41 -7.12
C GLU A 135 0.02 -26.92 -6.30
N THR A 136 -0.26 -26.27 -5.17
CA THR A 136 -1.29 -26.73 -4.21
C THR A 136 -2.49 -25.77 -4.11
N CYS A 137 -2.31 -24.53 -4.55
CA CYS A 137 -3.37 -23.59 -4.92
C CYS A 137 -2.83 -22.63 -6.00
N ALA A 138 -3.65 -21.72 -6.53
CA ALA A 138 -3.23 -20.75 -7.56
C ALA A 138 -2.05 -19.85 -7.11
N ASP A 139 -1.98 -19.53 -5.83
CA ASP A 139 -0.96 -18.66 -5.21
C ASP A 139 -0.09 -19.43 -4.18
N CYS A 140 -0.12 -20.78 -4.19
CA CYS A 140 0.52 -21.63 -3.18
C CYS A 140 1.49 -22.66 -3.79
N LEU A 141 2.72 -22.66 -3.31
CA LEU A 141 3.76 -23.61 -3.66
C LEU A 141 4.07 -24.49 -2.44
N SER A 142 4.09 -25.81 -2.61
CA SER A 142 4.61 -26.72 -1.60
C SER A 142 5.90 -27.36 -2.08
N MET A 143 6.93 -27.36 -1.22
CA MET A 143 8.21 -28.01 -1.45
C MET A 143 8.36 -29.20 -0.51
N GLU A 144 8.46 -30.40 -1.07
CA GLU A 144 8.91 -31.59 -0.35
C GLU A 144 10.43 -31.68 -0.46
N TYR A 145 11.13 -31.81 0.67
CA TYR A 145 12.56 -32.08 0.74
C TYR A 145 12.80 -33.48 1.32
N SER A 146 13.75 -34.23 0.75
CA SER A 146 14.22 -35.52 1.26
C SER A 146 15.75 -35.59 1.20
N GLY A 147 16.47 -35.61 2.33
CA GLY A 147 17.93 -35.60 2.31
C GLY A 147 18.61 -35.68 3.67
N PHE A 148 19.90 -35.36 3.72
CA PHE A 148 20.74 -35.65 4.89
C PHE A 148 20.34 -34.93 6.20
N ILE A 149 19.58 -33.83 6.11
CA ILE A 149 19.04 -33.08 7.26
C ILE A 149 17.63 -33.52 7.69
N GLY A 150 16.99 -34.46 6.97
CA GLY A 150 15.67 -35.00 7.30
C GLY A 150 14.71 -35.07 6.12
N HIS A 151 13.42 -35.21 6.42
CA HIS A 151 12.31 -35.06 5.48
C HIS A 151 11.43 -33.91 5.92
N PHE A 152 11.11 -33.00 5.00
CA PHE A 152 10.31 -31.80 5.26
C PHE A 152 9.23 -31.62 4.20
N LEU A 153 8.06 -31.14 4.62
CA LEU A 153 7.10 -30.50 3.73
C LEU A 153 6.94 -29.04 4.15
N LEU A 154 7.27 -28.15 3.23
CA LEU A 154 7.29 -26.70 3.39
C LEU A 154 6.20 -26.11 2.50
N ILE A 155 5.31 -25.28 3.05
CA ILE A 155 4.21 -24.64 2.31
C ILE A 155 4.45 -23.14 2.29
N TYR A 156 4.47 -22.59 1.08
CA TYR A 156 4.69 -21.19 0.80
C TYR A 156 3.47 -20.56 0.15
N ASN A 157 3.20 -19.31 0.51
CA ASN A 157 2.33 -18.43 -0.27
C ASN A 157 3.22 -17.51 -1.12
N PHE A 158 2.77 -17.18 -2.32
CA PHE A 158 3.44 -16.21 -3.19
C PHE A 158 3.45 -14.82 -2.53
N CYS A 159 4.59 -14.12 -2.53
CA CYS A 159 4.74 -12.81 -1.86
C CYS A 159 3.74 -11.77 -2.40
N HIS A 160 3.53 -11.76 -3.72
CA HIS A 160 2.69 -10.79 -4.41
C HIS A 160 1.85 -11.49 -5.49
N LYS A 161 0.62 -11.86 -5.13
CA LYS A 161 -0.39 -12.45 -6.04
C LYS A 161 -0.39 -11.68 -7.36
N LYS A 162 -0.05 -12.35 -8.47
CA LYS A 162 -0.16 -11.74 -9.80
C LYS A 162 -1.62 -11.46 -10.10
N SER A 163 -1.99 -10.19 -9.93
CA SER A 163 -3.39 -9.74 -9.88
C SER A 163 -4.24 -10.27 -11.04
N SER A 164 -5.40 -10.85 -10.72
CA SER A 164 -6.20 -11.54 -11.73
C SER A 164 -6.82 -10.54 -12.72
N SER A 165 -7.16 -11.00 -13.93
CA SER A 165 -7.69 -10.11 -14.98
C SER A 165 -8.97 -9.38 -14.58
N GLU A 166 -9.78 -9.92 -13.67
CA GLU A 166 -10.99 -9.25 -13.16
C GLU A 166 -10.70 -8.26 -12.01
N GLU A 167 -9.70 -8.54 -11.18
CA GLU A 167 -9.20 -7.58 -10.18
C GLU A 167 -8.53 -6.39 -10.86
N CYS A 168 -7.67 -6.65 -11.85
CA CYS A 168 -7.07 -5.60 -12.66
C CYS A 168 -8.13 -4.76 -13.39
N HIS A 169 -9.17 -5.36 -13.99
CA HIS A 169 -10.25 -4.60 -14.63
C HIS A 169 -10.99 -3.66 -13.65
N LYS A 170 -11.03 -3.97 -12.35
CA LYS A 170 -11.62 -3.07 -11.33
C LYS A 170 -10.67 -1.91 -10.99
N LEU A 171 -9.36 -2.17 -10.93
CA LEU A 171 -8.34 -1.17 -10.60
C LEU A 171 -7.96 -0.25 -11.79
N THR A 172 -7.90 -0.78 -13.01
CA THR A 172 -7.44 -0.06 -14.22
C THR A 172 -8.57 0.52 -15.08
N LYS A 173 -9.76 0.74 -14.50
CA LYS A 173 -10.87 1.40 -15.18
C LYS A 173 -10.55 2.89 -15.41
N ALA A 174 -10.01 3.20 -16.58
CA ALA A 174 -9.62 4.56 -16.96
C ALA A 174 -10.83 5.52 -17.03
N VAL A 175 -10.65 6.74 -16.53
CA VAL A 175 -11.62 7.84 -16.66
C VAL A 175 -11.74 8.24 -18.13
N THR A 176 -12.97 8.34 -18.65
CA THR A 176 -13.18 8.68 -20.06
C THR A 176 -13.07 10.19 -20.32
N LYS A 177 -12.97 10.58 -21.59
CA LYS A 177 -13.07 11.99 -22.00
C LYS A 177 -14.40 12.66 -21.61
N ALA A 178 -15.46 11.89 -21.39
CA ALA A 178 -16.76 12.41 -20.95
C ALA A 178 -16.84 12.55 -19.42
N ASP A 179 -16.27 11.60 -18.69
CA ASP A 179 -16.32 11.55 -17.22
C ASP A 179 -15.29 12.48 -16.56
N VAL A 180 -14.28 12.96 -17.32
CA VAL A 180 -13.08 13.68 -16.86
C VAL A 180 -13.30 14.75 -15.78
N GLN A 181 -14.48 15.37 -15.70
CA GLN A 181 -14.83 16.32 -14.63
C GLN A 181 -14.71 15.73 -13.21
N SER A 182 -14.79 14.41 -13.05
CA SER A 182 -14.64 13.70 -11.76
C SER A 182 -13.28 13.92 -11.09
N VAL A 183 -12.20 14.03 -11.89
CA VAL A 183 -10.83 14.20 -11.35
C VAL A 183 -10.54 15.64 -10.90
N SER A 184 -11.44 16.59 -11.15
CA SER A 184 -11.29 17.98 -10.70
C SER A 184 -11.38 18.06 -9.17
N GLY A 185 -10.35 18.63 -8.53
CA GLY A 185 -10.26 18.66 -7.08
C GLY A 185 -8.87 19.03 -6.56
N ASP A 186 -8.71 18.88 -5.26
CA ASP A 186 -7.46 19.08 -4.52
C ASP A 186 -7.05 17.74 -3.91
N TRP A 187 -5.81 17.36 -4.19
CA TRP A 187 -5.31 15.99 -4.08
C TRP A 187 -3.92 15.99 -3.45
N VAL A 188 -3.65 15.05 -2.54
CA VAL A 188 -2.34 14.88 -1.91
C VAL A 188 -1.75 13.54 -2.33
N LEU A 189 -0.49 13.54 -2.78
CA LEU A 189 0.21 12.33 -3.20
C LEU A 189 0.49 11.46 -1.97
N VAL A 190 -0.03 10.24 -1.96
CA VAL A 190 0.15 9.31 -0.84
C VAL A 190 1.13 8.18 -1.14
N TRP A 191 1.30 7.83 -2.41
CA TRP A 191 2.15 6.74 -2.87
C TRP A 191 2.56 6.95 -4.34
N SER A 192 3.76 6.56 -4.74
CA SER A 192 4.13 6.44 -6.16
C SER A 192 5.27 5.47 -6.42
N VAL A 193 5.31 4.87 -7.61
CA VAL A 193 6.43 4.06 -8.13
C VAL A 193 6.79 4.52 -9.55
N ALA A 194 8.05 4.39 -9.92
CA ALA A 194 8.58 4.87 -11.20
C ALA A 194 9.55 3.86 -11.84
N GLU A 195 9.41 3.63 -13.14
CA GLU A 195 10.37 2.90 -13.96
C GLU A 195 11.32 3.86 -14.71
N ASN A 196 12.57 3.39 -14.90
CA ASN A 196 13.54 3.97 -15.82
C ASN A 196 13.71 5.51 -15.67
N ILE A 197 13.92 5.96 -14.43
CA ILE A 197 13.98 7.39 -14.10
C ILE A 197 15.22 8.03 -14.73
N SER A 198 15.00 8.82 -15.78
CA SER A 198 16.04 9.57 -16.52
C SER A 198 16.73 10.64 -15.67
N THR A 199 16.01 11.20 -14.69
CA THR A 199 16.45 12.26 -13.79
C THR A 199 16.79 11.71 -12.41
N SER A 200 18.07 11.66 -12.06
CA SER A 200 18.51 11.04 -10.80
C SER A 200 17.98 11.75 -9.55
N ASN A 201 17.35 10.97 -8.67
CA ASN A 201 17.10 11.29 -7.26
C ASN A 201 16.24 12.54 -6.93
N GLU A 202 15.57 13.19 -7.89
CA GLU A 202 14.66 14.30 -7.54
C GLU A 202 13.43 13.81 -6.76
N TRP A 203 12.82 12.70 -7.19
CA TRP A 203 11.71 12.07 -6.47
C TRP A 203 12.08 11.62 -5.04
N THR A 204 13.32 11.17 -4.81
CA THR A 204 13.76 10.77 -3.46
C THR A 204 14.02 11.96 -2.54
N LYS A 205 14.06 13.20 -3.06
CA LYS A 205 14.03 14.45 -2.27
C LYS A 205 12.60 14.89 -1.91
N LEU A 206 11.55 14.32 -2.49
CA LEU A 206 10.18 14.72 -2.17
C LEU A 206 9.82 14.37 -0.72
N LYS A 207 9.09 15.27 -0.05
CA LYS A 207 8.54 15.09 1.30
C LYS A 207 7.00 15.02 1.27
N SER A 208 6.37 15.88 0.47
CA SER A 208 4.95 15.76 0.11
C SER A 208 4.64 16.54 -1.18
N SER A 209 3.60 16.11 -1.89
CA SER A 209 3.03 16.82 -3.05
C SER A 209 1.55 17.08 -2.84
N HIS A 210 1.11 18.30 -3.18
CA HIS A 210 -0.29 18.67 -3.32
C HIS A 210 -0.57 19.05 -4.78
N VAL A 211 -1.44 18.30 -5.45
CA VAL A 211 -1.93 18.59 -6.81
C VAL A 211 -3.30 19.25 -6.77
N GLU A 212 -3.42 20.39 -7.44
CA GLU A 212 -4.69 21.02 -7.78
C GLU A 212 -5.03 20.71 -9.25
N LEU A 213 -6.17 20.06 -9.50
CA LEU A 213 -6.73 19.80 -10.83
C LEU A 213 -7.98 20.64 -11.03
N ARG A 214 -8.02 21.44 -12.10
CA ARG A 214 -9.18 22.28 -12.48
C ARG A 214 -9.46 22.15 -13.98
N ILE A 215 -10.71 21.89 -14.36
CA ILE A 215 -11.05 21.53 -15.74
C ILE A 215 -11.93 22.60 -16.39
N HIS A 216 -11.42 23.22 -17.46
CA HIS A 216 -12.05 24.33 -18.16
C HIS A 216 -12.21 23.98 -19.64
N SER A 217 -13.44 23.87 -20.13
CA SER A 217 -13.75 23.58 -21.54
C SER A 217 -13.01 22.35 -22.12
N GLY A 218 -12.78 21.31 -21.31
CA GLY A 218 -12.06 20.10 -21.71
C GLY A 218 -10.52 20.17 -21.59
N VAL A 219 -9.97 21.31 -21.18
CA VAL A 219 -8.55 21.43 -20.80
C VAL A 219 -8.42 21.18 -19.29
N ILE A 220 -7.57 20.24 -18.90
CA ILE A 220 -7.20 19.99 -17.51
C ILE A 220 -6.01 20.89 -17.19
N VAL A 221 -6.16 21.77 -16.20
CA VAL A 221 -5.06 22.57 -15.65
C VAL A 221 -4.56 21.87 -14.39
N LEU A 222 -3.30 21.46 -14.40
CA LEU A 222 -2.60 20.86 -13.26
C LEU A 222 -1.68 21.91 -12.63
N ASN A 223 -1.80 22.08 -11.31
CA ASN A 223 -1.00 22.99 -10.49
C ASN A 223 -0.49 22.24 -9.25
N GLU A 224 0.66 21.60 -9.36
CA GLU A 224 1.28 20.79 -8.32
C GLU A 224 2.25 21.63 -7.47
N ARG A 225 2.21 21.41 -6.15
CA ARG A 225 3.02 22.10 -5.14
C ARG A 225 3.74 21.06 -4.29
N ASN A 226 5.04 20.93 -4.52
CA ASN A 226 5.94 19.98 -3.90
C ASN A 226 6.72 20.64 -2.75
N MET A 227 6.77 19.99 -1.59
CA MET A 227 7.73 20.27 -0.52
C MET A 227 8.85 19.23 -0.57
N LEU A 228 10.11 19.69 -0.58
CA LEU A 228 11.29 18.82 -0.59
C LEU A 228 11.86 18.61 0.83
N LYS A 229 12.67 17.57 1.02
CA LYS A 229 13.25 17.15 2.33
C LYS A 229 14.24 18.17 2.92
N ASN A 230 14.78 19.08 2.12
CA ASN A 230 15.54 20.26 2.53
C ASN A 230 14.65 21.46 2.95
N ASN A 231 13.32 21.29 2.95
CA ASN A 231 12.28 22.30 3.13
C ASN A 231 12.23 23.41 2.05
N SER A 232 12.83 23.22 0.86
CA SER A 232 12.52 24.09 -0.28
C SER A 232 11.19 23.71 -0.93
N CYS A 233 10.56 24.69 -1.58
CA CYS A 233 9.26 24.54 -2.25
C CYS A 233 9.47 24.54 -3.77
N MET A 234 8.83 23.62 -4.48
CA MET A 234 8.90 23.48 -5.94
C MET A 234 7.47 23.40 -6.51
N THR A 235 7.17 24.15 -7.57
CA THR A 235 5.84 24.17 -8.19
C THR A 235 5.92 23.66 -9.63
N PHE A 236 5.02 22.77 -10.03
CA PHE A 236 4.93 22.25 -11.41
C PHE A 236 3.54 22.56 -11.98
N LYS A 237 3.50 23.15 -13.17
CA LYS A 237 2.25 23.57 -13.84
C LYS A 237 2.24 23.05 -15.27
N THR A 238 1.14 22.42 -15.68
CA THR A 238 0.93 22.01 -17.08
C THR A 238 -0.56 22.01 -17.45
N ASN A 239 -0.85 22.12 -18.75
CA ASN A 239 -2.18 22.04 -19.31
C ASN A 239 -2.28 20.76 -20.15
N MET A 240 -3.19 19.86 -19.78
CA MET A 240 -3.45 18.61 -20.50
C MET A 240 -4.72 18.74 -21.33
N THR A 241 -4.71 18.15 -22.52
CA THR A 241 -5.85 18.04 -23.43
C THR A 241 -6.15 16.59 -23.74
N ALA A 242 -7.34 16.30 -24.28
CA ALA A 242 -7.68 14.96 -24.71
C ALA A 242 -6.77 14.50 -25.87
N GLY A 243 -6.09 13.36 -25.70
CA GLY A 243 -5.23 12.74 -26.72
C GLY A 243 -6.02 12.05 -27.83
N PRO A 244 -5.44 11.04 -28.52
CA PRO A 244 -6.10 10.31 -29.61
C PRO A 244 -7.50 9.78 -29.27
N GLU A 245 -8.33 9.57 -30.29
CA GLU A 245 -9.65 8.95 -30.10
C GLU A 245 -9.52 7.47 -29.68
N GLY A 246 -10.50 6.99 -28.90
CA GLY A 246 -10.54 5.60 -28.40
C GLY A 246 -9.58 5.25 -27.25
N GLN A 247 -8.59 6.08 -26.91
CA GLN A 247 -7.50 5.67 -25.99
C GLN A 247 -7.60 6.14 -24.53
N ASN A 248 -8.65 6.87 -24.12
CA ASN A 248 -8.83 7.44 -22.75
C ASN A 248 -7.57 8.08 -22.14
N THR A 249 -6.70 8.63 -23.00
CA THR A 249 -5.41 9.19 -22.66
C THR A 249 -5.46 10.69 -22.90
N PHE A 250 -4.84 11.44 -22.01
CA PHE A 250 -4.64 12.88 -22.09
C PHE A 250 -3.18 13.16 -22.43
N ILE A 251 -2.92 14.27 -23.11
CA ILE A 251 -1.58 14.67 -23.54
C ILE A 251 -1.30 16.09 -23.08
N TYR A 252 -0.03 16.36 -22.81
CA TYR A 252 0.47 17.72 -22.63
C TYR A 252 1.75 17.91 -23.45
N THR A 253 2.02 19.15 -23.85
CA THR A 253 3.10 19.49 -24.81
C THR A 253 4.14 20.46 -24.23
N SER A 254 3.88 21.02 -23.05
CA SER A 254 4.85 21.82 -22.30
C SER A 254 4.52 21.88 -20.81
N SER A 255 5.54 22.11 -20.00
CA SER A 255 5.43 22.26 -18.55
C SER A 255 6.23 23.46 -18.03
N LYS A 256 5.80 23.99 -16.88
CA LYS A 256 6.46 25.11 -16.19
C LYS A 256 6.83 24.66 -14.78
N MET A 257 8.13 24.55 -14.54
CA MET A 257 8.74 24.18 -13.27
C MET A 257 9.28 25.46 -12.60
N GLU A 258 8.88 25.71 -11.36
CA GLU A 258 9.30 26.87 -10.58
C GLU A 258 9.95 26.39 -9.29
N GLU A 259 11.26 26.60 -9.14
CA GLU A 259 12.01 26.23 -7.94
C GLU A 259 12.71 27.46 -7.35
N ASN A 260 12.48 27.74 -6.06
CA ASN A 260 13.05 28.90 -5.35
C ASN A 260 12.83 30.26 -6.06
N GLY A 261 11.77 30.39 -6.86
CA GLY A 261 11.45 31.59 -7.65
C GLY A 261 12.11 31.66 -9.03
N VAL A 262 12.91 30.66 -9.42
CA VAL A 262 13.42 30.51 -10.79
C VAL A 262 12.42 29.67 -11.59
N VAL A 263 11.86 30.25 -12.65
CA VAL A 263 10.96 29.54 -13.58
C VAL A 263 11.77 28.97 -14.74
N LYS A 264 11.61 27.67 -14.98
CA LYS A 264 12.06 26.95 -16.16
C LYS A 264 10.83 26.43 -16.91
N GLU A 265 10.74 26.77 -18.19
CA GLU A 265 9.73 26.21 -19.09
C GLU A 265 10.39 25.14 -19.96
N SER A 266 9.68 24.05 -20.23
CA SER A 266 10.14 22.93 -21.06
C SER A 266 9.04 22.57 -22.06
N ASP A 267 9.38 22.52 -23.34
CA ASP A 267 8.53 21.89 -24.37
C ASP A 267 8.79 20.38 -24.33
N GLU A 268 7.78 19.60 -23.93
CA GLU A 268 7.88 18.17 -23.69
C GLU A 268 6.54 17.50 -23.96
N ASN A 269 6.54 16.39 -24.70
CA ASN A 269 5.32 15.60 -24.92
C ASN A 269 5.23 14.49 -23.88
N GLY A 270 4.15 14.47 -23.11
CA GLY A 270 3.84 13.39 -22.17
C GLY A 270 2.39 12.91 -22.28
N THR A 271 2.17 11.65 -21.94
CA THR A 271 0.86 10.98 -21.91
C THR A 271 0.43 10.69 -20.48
N VAL A 272 -0.87 10.87 -20.21
CA VAL A 272 -1.47 10.77 -18.87
C VAL A 272 -2.77 9.99 -18.94
N LYS A 273 -2.93 8.95 -18.12
CA LYS A 273 -4.22 8.26 -17.90
C LYS A 273 -4.63 8.39 -16.44
N PHE A 274 -5.91 8.67 -16.20
CA PHE A 274 -6.48 8.76 -14.85
C PHE A 274 -7.31 7.52 -14.54
N PHE A 275 -7.26 7.06 -13.28
CA PHE A 275 -8.11 5.98 -12.77
C PHE A 275 -8.72 6.41 -11.42
N GLU A 276 -10.01 6.14 -11.23
CA GLU A 276 -10.70 6.38 -9.96
C GLU A 276 -10.98 5.04 -9.27
N THR A 277 -10.08 4.63 -8.38
CA THR A 277 -10.17 3.37 -7.64
C THR A 277 -11.10 3.43 -6.43
N CYS A 278 -11.39 4.63 -5.92
CA CYS A 278 -12.39 4.92 -4.90
C CYS A 278 -12.86 6.38 -4.99
N ALA A 279 -13.96 6.74 -4.31
CA ALA A 279 -14.54 8.08 -4.37
C ALA A 279 -13.60 9.22 -3.92
N ASP A 280 -12.57 8.91 -3.13
CA ASP A 280 -11.54 9.83 -2.65
C ASP A 280 -10.11 9.38 -3.06
N CYS A 281 -10.01 8.60 -4.14
CA CYS A 281 -8.75 8.05 -4.66
C CYS A 281 -8.61 8.41 -6.15
N LEU A 282 -7.48 9.03 -6.52
CA LEU A 282 -7.13 9.30 -7.91
C LEU A 282 -5.76 8.69 -8.19
N SER A 283 -5.66 7.84 -9.21
CA SER A 283 -4.38 7.32 -9.68
C SER A 283 -4.06 7.87 -11.07
N ILE A 284 -2.78 8.15 -11.33
CA ILE A 284 -2.30 8.73 -12.58
C ILE A 284 -1.14 7.88 -13.12
N ASP A 285 -1.35 7.27 -14.28
CA ASP A 285 -0.32 6.65 -15.10
C ASP A 285 0.25 7.71 -16.05
N TYR A 286 1.49 8.11 -15.78
CA TYR A 286 2.22 9.18 -16.47
C TYR A 286 3.38 8.59 -17.27
N SER A 287 3.55 8.98 -18.52
CA SER A 287 4.79 8.74 -19.28
C SER A 287 5.28 10.03 -19.93
N GLY A 288 6.53 10.41 -19.72
CA GLY A 288 7.10 11.66 -20.23
C GLY A 288 8.55 11.87 -19.85
N LEU A 289 8.98 13.13 -19.67
CA LEU A 289 10.38 13.49 -19.39
C LEU A 289 10.96 12.72 -18.18
N PHE A 290 10.16 12.57 -17.12
CA PHE A 290 10.57 11.95 -15.86
C PHE A 290 10.58 10.40 -15.86
N GLY A 291 10.33 9.77 -17.01
CA GLY A 291 10.18 8.32 -17.15
C GLY A 291 8.72 7.88 -17.19
N HIS A 292 8.46 6.62 -16.77
CA HIS A 292 7.11 6.07 -16.59
C HIS A 292 6.82 6.01 -15.09
N VAL A 293 5.75 6.66 -14.64
CA VAL A 293 5.45 6.87 -13.22
C VAL A 293 3.98 6.62 -12.93
N LEU A 294 3.69 5.81 -11.91
CA LEU A 294 2.35 5.68 -11.34
C LEU A 294 2.29 6.50 -10.06
N PHE A 295 1.45 7.54 -10.06
CA PHE A 295 1.13 8.33 -8.88
C PHE A 295 -0.22 7.88 -8.31
N VAL A 296 -0.35 7.81 -6.98
CA VAL A 296 -1.61 7.58 -6.28
C VAL A 296 -1.85 8.69 -5.26
N TYR A 297 -2.99 9.34 -5.41
CA TYR A 297 -3.42 10.48 -4.61
C TYR A 297 -4.66 10.14 -3.78
N ARG A 298 -4.85 10.86 -2.67
CA ARG A 298 -6.11 10.91 -1.92
C ARG A 298 -6.62 12.35 -1.89
N ARG A 299 -7.94 12.53 -1.81
CA ARG A 299 -8.56 13.85 -1.70
C ARG A 299 -8.01 14.59 -0.47
N ASP A 300 -7.85 15.92 -0.55
CA ASP A 300 -7.36 16.69 0.60
C ASP A 300 -8.24 16.49 1.84
N GLY A 301 -7.62 16.54 3.03
CA GLY A 301 -8.19 16.13 4.31
C GLY A 301 -8.25 14.61 4.55
N VAL A 302 -8.47 13.78 3.53
CA VAL A 302 -8.64 12.32 3.68
C VAL A 302 -7.31 11.59 3.90
N HIS A 303 -6.20 12.15 3.41
CA HIS A 303 -4.84 11.58 3.51
C HIS A 303 -4.27 11.46 4.93
N GLN A 304 -4.86 12.11 5.94
CA GLN A 304 -4.31 12.14 7.30
C GLN A 304 -4.48 10.80 8.05
N ASN A 305 -5.35 9.89 7.57
CA ASN A 305 -5.55 8.59 8.20
C ASN A 305 -4.47 7.57 7.76
N VAL A 306 -3.37 7.52 8.50
CA VAL A 306 -2.23 6.63 8.27
C VAL A 306 -2.61 5.13 8.25
N GLU A 307 -3.63 4.70 8.99
CA GLU A 307 -4.08 3.31 8.99
C GLU A 307 -4.77 2.95 7.66
N VAL A 308 -5.63 3.85 7.16
CA VAL A 308 -6.28 3.74 5.85
C VAL A 308 -5.29 3.90 4.69
N LEU A 309 -4.20 4.65 4.86
CA LEU A 309 -3.11 4.69 3.87
C LEU A 309 -2.34 3.37 3.84
N LYS A 310 -1.97 2.81 5.01
CA LYS A 310 -1.28 1.51 5.10
C LYS A 310 -2.12 0.37 4.52
N ALA A 311 -3.39 0.30 4.87
CA ALA A 311 -4.31 -0.71 4.33
C ALA A 311 -4.48 -0.64 2.80
N ALA A 312 -4.22 0.52 2.19
CA ALA A 312 -4.27 0.70 0.74
C ALA A 312 -2.94 0.43 0.01
N GLN A 313 -1.84 0.14 0.72
CA GLN A 313 -0.52 -0.09 0.08
C GLN A 313 -0.55 -1.33 -0.82
N ASP A 314 -1.15 -2.43 -0.35
CA ASP A 314 -1.32 -3.66 -1.13
C ASP A 314 -2.09 -3.40 -2.44
N ASP A 315 -3.14 -2.57 -2.40
CA ASP A 315 -3.97 -2.27 -3.58
C ASP A 315 -3.29 -1.30 -4.55
N ASN A 316 -2.46 -0.38 -4.04
CA ASN A 316 -1.59 0.46 -4.89
C ASN A 316 -0.54 -0.39 -5.62
N GLN A 317 0.04 -1.38 -4.93
CA GLN A 317 1.03 -2.28 -5.52
C GLN A 317 0.39 -3.21 -6.58
N LYS A 318 -0.80 -3.77 -6.30
CA LYS A 318 -1.60 -4.50 -7.30
C LYS A 318 -1.94 -3.65 -8.52
N LEU A 319 -2.29 -2.36 -8.33
CA LEU A 319 -2.53 -1.44 -9.45
C LEU A 319 -1.26 -1.25 -10.30
N ALA A 320 -0.08 -1.13 -9.67
CA ALA A 320 1.20 -1.05 -10.37
C ALA A 320 1.48 -2.31 -11.22
N GLU A 321 1.30 -3.50 -10.63
CA GLU A 321 1.41 -4.79 -11.32
C GLU A 321 0.44 -4.89 -12.52
N CYS A 322 -0.83 -4.51 -12.32
CA CYS A 322 -1.86 -4.50 -13.35
C CYS A 322 -1.58 -3.53 -14.50
N LEU A 323 -0.77 -2.49 -14.26
CA LEU A 323 -0.30 -1.53 -15.27
C LEU A 323 1.08 -1.90 -15.84
N GLY A 324 1.71 -2.97 -15.35
CA GLY A 324 2.96 -3.52 -15.86
C GLY A 324 4.25 -2.98 -15.22
N PHE A 325 4.16 -2.23 -14.12
CA PHE A 325 5.33 -1.67 -13.44
C PHE A 325 6.17 -2.73 -12.72
N SER A 326 7.48 -2.68 -12.93
CA SER A 326 8.48 -3.35 -12.09
C SER A 326 8.51 -2.71 -10.70
N ILE A 327 8.44 -3.52 -9.65
CA ILE A 327 8.25 -3.04 -8.28
C ILE A 327 9.60 -2.58 -7.68
N GLY A 328 9.92 -1.30 -7.87
CA GLY A 328 11.02 -0.60 -7.19
C GLY A 328 10.63 -0.06 -5.80
N GLU A 329 11.55 0.65 -5.14
CA GLU A 329 11.25 1.35 -3.88
C GLU A 329 10.23 2.48 -4.11
N PRO A 330 9.03 2.43 -3.50
CA PRO A 330 8.01 3.44 -3.74
C PRO A 330 8.18 4.66 -2.82
N PHE A 331 7.74 5.83 -3.29
CA PHE A 331 7.43 6.94 -2.40
C PHE A 331 6.23 6.55 -1.52
N ILE A 332 6.32 6.82 -0.21
CA ILE A 332 5.24 6.63 0.75
C ILE A 332 5.12 7.91 1.58
N TYR A 333 3.91 8.49 1.62
CA TYR A 333 3.61 9.69 2.40
C TYR A 333 3.51 9.37 3.91
N ASP A 334 3.97 10.31 4.75
CA ASP A 334 4.08 10.14 6.20
C ASP A 334 2.76 10.37 6.98
N GLY A 335 1.73 10.91 6.34
CA GLY A 335 0.44 11.28 6.97
C GLY A 335 0.45 12.61 7.74
N VAL A 336 1.59 13.30 7.83
CA VAL A 336 1.81 14.48 8.69
C VAL A 336 2.20 15.72 7.88
N SER A 337 2.91 15.56 6.77
CA SER A 337 3.59 16.63 6.03
C SER A 337 2.69 17.48 5.11
N VAL A 338 1.54 17.99 5.60
CA VAL A 338 0.71 18.97 4.85
C VAL A 338 0.34 20.20 5.70
N SER A 339 0.98 21.32 5.39
CA SER A 339 0.51 22.68 5.68
C SER A 339 1.12 23.70 4.68
N ILE A 340 0.82 23.54 3.37
CA ILE A 340 1.20 24.52 2.35
C ILE A 340 0.18 25.67 2.36
N LEU A 341 0.21 26.49 3.42
CA LEU A 341 -0.71 27.61 3.61
C LEU A 341 -0.35 28.79 2.69
N ILE A 342 -1.17 29.02 1.66
CA ILE A 342 -1.00 30.14 0.71
C ILE A 342 -1.30 31.48 1.39
N THR A 343 -0.33 32.02 2.13
CA THR A 343 -0.38 33.40 2.60
C THR A 343 -0.11 34.36 1.45
N LYS A 344 -1.19 34.88 0.83
CA LYS A 344 -1.14 36.03 -0.09
C LYS A 344 -0.68 37.29 0.64
N LYS A 345 0.63 37.42 0.92
CA LYS A 345 1.24 38.69 1.30
C LYS A 345 1.21 39.62 0.09
N LEU A 346 0.30 40.59 0.08
CA LEU A 346 0.33 41.69 -0.90
C LEU A 346 1.56 42.59 -0.63
N LYS A 347 2.70 42.19 -1.18
CA LYS A 347 3.78 43.09 -1.62
C LYS A 347 4.16 42.70 -3.05
N ALA A 348 4.57 43.69 -3.84
CA ALA A 348 4.47 43.62 -5.29
C ALA A 348 5.46 42.63 -5.95
N THR A 349 5.02 42.04 -7.06
CA THR A 349 5.86 41.52 -8.14
C THR A 349 6.74 40.28 -7.87
N THR A 350 6.47 39.47 -6.83
CA THR A 350 7.06 38.11 -6.74
C THR A 350 6.14 37.14 -5.99
N LEU A 351 5.87 35.98 -6.58
CA LEU A 351 5.09 34.88 -5.98
C LEU A 351 6.01 33.92 -5.20
N THR A 352 6.58 34.37 -4.09
CA THR A 352 7.39 33.48 -3.25
C THR A 352 6.50 32.49 -2.48
N CYS A 353 6.59 31.19 -2.80
CA CYS A 353 6.07 30.14 -1.92
C CYS A 353 6.81 30.16 -0.58
N VAL A 354 6.06 30.28 0.51
CA VAL A 354 6.59 30.20 1.89
C VAL A 354 6.04 28.93 2.52
N CYS A 355 6.86 27.88 2.58
CA CYS A 355 6.55 26.67 3.32
C CYS A 355 6.81 26.92 4.82
N ASP A 356 5.76 27.10 5.62
CA ASP A 356 5.86 27.17 7.09
C ASP A 356 5.64 25.76 7.68
N PRO A 357 6.65 25.16 8.35
CA PRO A 357 6.55 23.79 8.86
C PRO A 357 5.77 23.66 10.18
N SER A 358 5.21 24.73 10.77
CA SER A 358 4.84 24.77 12.20
C SER A 358 3.35 25.04 12.53
N ILE A 359 2.41 24.78 11.62
CA ILE A 359 0.97 24.91 11.92
C ILE A 359 0.30 23.53 11.99
N HIS A 360 0.01 23.08 13.21
CA HIS A 360 -0.85 21.91 13.42
C HIS A 360 -2.30 22.22 13.03
N HIS A 361 -2.89 21.39 12.17
CA HIS A 361 -4.34 21.34 12.01
C HIS A 361 -4.98 20.86 13.32
N PRO A 362 -6.07 21.47 13.83
CA PRO A 362 -6.77 20.96 15.00
C PRO A 362 -7.41 19.61 14.68
N SER A 363 -7.02 18.55 15.41
CA SER A 363 -7.59 17.21 15.24
C SER A 363 -9.08 17.21 15.60
N ILE A 364 -9.93 16.93 14.62
CA ILE A 364 -11.37 16.75 14.83
C ILE A 364 -11.63 15.30 15.22
N HIS A 365 -11.28 14.94 16.46
CA HIS A 365 -11.79 13.72 17.07
C HIS A 365 -13.27 13.91 17.44
N PRO A 366 -14.20 13.06 16.95
CA PRO A 366 -15.58 13.05 17.43
C PRO A 366 -15.63 12.40 18.82
N SER A 367 -15.46 13.20 19.87
CA SER A 367 -15.49 12.75 21.27
C SER A 367 -16.87 12.27 21.72
N ILE A 368 -17.20 11.01 21.43
CA ILE A 368 -18.40 10.35 21.95
C ILE A 368 -18.15 9.91 23.40
N HIS A 369 -18.49 10.76 24.36
CA HIS A 369 -18.75 10.33 25.75
C HIS A 369 -19.91 11.13 26.37
N PRO A 370 -20.80 10.50 27.18
CA PRO A 370 -21.98 11.18 27.71
C PRO A 370 -21.65 12.18 28.81
N SER A 371 -22.30 13.35 28.78
CA SER A 371 -22.20 14.34 29.85
C SER A 371 -22.96 13.91 31.11
N ILE A 372 -22.27 13.81 32.24
CA ILE A 372 -22.89 13.70 33.57
C ILE A 372 -22.20 14.72 34.51
N HIS A 373 -22.90 15.82 34.79
CA HIS A 373 -22.52 16.74 35.87
C HIS A 373 -22.95 16.19 37.23
N PRO A 374 -22.17 16.49 38.28
CA PRO A 374 -22.76 17.17 39.45
C PRO A 374 -22.13 18.52 39.72
N SER A 375 -22.90 19.45 40.29
CA SER A 375 -22.46 20.79 40.70
C SER A 375 -22.47 20.92 42.23
N ILE A 376 -21.40 21.45 42.85
CA ILE A 376 -21.31 21.79 44.28
C ILE A 376 -20.58 23.15 44.44
N HIS A 377 -20.84 23.86 45.55
CA HIS A 377 -20.63 25.31 45.71
C HIS A 377 -19.32 25.77 46.41
N HIS A 378 -19.07 27.09 46.29
CA HIS A 378 -18.21 28.04 47.04
C HIS A 378 -18.02 27.83 48.58
N PRO A 379 -17.09 28.54 49.31
CA PRO A 379 -16.61 29.93 49.06
C PRO A 379 -15.15 30.37 49.38
N SER A 380 -14.77 31.51 48.74
CA SER A 380 -13.94 32.67 49.15
C SER A 380 -12.96 32.65 50.36
N THR A 381 -11.73 33.19 50.12
CA THR A 381 -11.16 34.33 50.91
C THR A 381 -10.19 35.20 50.08
N HIS A 382 -10.36 36.52 50.13
CA HIS A 382 -9.44 37.60 49.67
C HIS A 382 -8.92 38.38 50.93
N PRO A 383 -8.19 39.54 50.90
CA PRO A 383 -7.79 40.47 49.82
C PRO A 383 -6.23 40.70 49.83
N SER A 384 -5.55 41.81 49.49
CA SER A 384 -5.86 43.16 48.93
C SER A 384 -4.61 43.82 48.30
N SER A 385 -4.78 44.80 47.39
CA SER A 385 -3.92 45.98 47.04
C SER A 385 -4.13 46.34 45.55
N ILE A 386 -4.97 47.29 45.10
CA ILE A 386 -5.07 48.75 45.39
C ILE A 386 -3.82 49.51 44.87
N HIS A 387 -3.86 50.48 43.93
CA HIS A 387 -4.91 50.90 42.96
C HIS A 387 -4.29 51.63 41.72
N PRO A 388 -4.73 52.85 41.33
CA PRO A 388 -5.43 53.26 40.08
C PRO A 388 -4.52 53.71 38.90
N SER A 389 -4.99 54.13 37.70
CA SER A 389 -6.20 53.90 36.87
C SER A 389 -6.07 54.74 35.56
N ILE A 390 -6.46 54.20 34.39
CA ILE A 390 -6.86 54.99 33.19
C ILE A 390 -8.13 54.35 32.57
N ILE A 391 -8.95 55.14 31.88
CA ILE A 391 -10.39 54.93 31.67
C ILE A 391 -10.74 54.74 30.17
N HIS A 392 -11.39 53.61 29.87
CA HIS A 392 -12.44 53.33 28.83
C HIS A 392 -12.29 53.80 27.35
N PRO A 393 -13.14 53.35 26.41
CA PRO A 393 -14.09 52.21 26.44
C PRO A 393 -13.85 51.15 25.34
N SER A 394 -14.25 49.90 25.61
CA SER A 394 -14.50 48.90 24.57
C SER A 394 -15.93 49.02 24.03
N ILE A 395 -16.13 48.98 22.70
CA ILE A 395 -17.46 48.93 22.09
C ILE A 395 -17.49 47.80 21.04
N HIS A 396 -18.21 46.72 21.34
CA HIS A 396 -18.67 45.72 20.37
C HIS A 396 -20.11 46.03 19.97
N PRO A 397 -20.41 46.23 18.68
CA PRO A 397 -21.77 46.08 18.15
C PRO A 397 -21.98 44.62 17.73
N SER A 398 -22.52 43.80 18.63
CA SER A 398 -23.05 42.47 18.26
C SER A 398 -24.43 42.64 17.64
N ILE A 399 -24.56 42.42 16.32
CA ILE A 399 -25.85 42.49 15.63
C ILE A 399 -26.12 41.17 14.89
N HIS A 400 -26.96 40.34 15.51
CA HIS A 400 -27.74 39.35 14.77
C HIS A 400 -28.96 40.05 14.14
N PRO A 401 -29.30 39.73 12.90
CA PRO A 401 -30.67 39.72 12.42
C PRO A 401 -31.12 38.27 12.19
N SER A 402 -31.67 37.63 13.23
CA SER A 402 -32.33 36.33 13.10
C SER A 402 -33.74 36.51 12.52
N ILE A 403 -33.92 36.21 11.23
CA ILE A 403 -35.26 36.11 10.62
C ILE A 403 -35.38 34.73 9.97
N SER A 404 -36.31 33.93 10.48
CA SER A 404 -36.70 32.65 9.90
C SER A 404 -37.89 32.85 8.96
N ILE A 405 -37.77 32.42 7.71
CA ILE A 405 -38.91 32.15 6.83
C ILE A 405 -38.64 30.82 6.14
N HIS A 406 -39.35 29.78 6.58
CA HIS A 406 -39.43 28.50 5.89
C HIS A 406 -40.50 28.60 4.79
N PRO A 407 -40.22 28.09 3.59
CA PRO A 407 -41.24 27.39 2.82
C PRO A 407 -41.17 25.91 3.16
N SER A 408 -42.29 25.33 3.58
CA SER A 408 -42.43 23.87 3.74
C SER A 408 -43.31 23.34 2.61
N ILE A 409 -42.78 22.44 1.78
CA ILE A 409 -43.58 21.66 0.83
C ILE A 409 -43.22 20.19 0.96
N HIS A 410 -44.03 19.45 1.71
CA HIS A 410 -44.09 17.99 1.63
C HIS A 410 -44.98 17.57 0.45
N PRO A 411 -44.56 16.59 -0.36
CA PRO A 411 -45.47 15.65 -1.01
C PRO A 411 -45.64 14.43 -0.10
N SER A 412 -46.70 14.41 0.70
CA SER A 412 -47.13 13.19 1.41
C SER A 412 -48.14 12.45 0.55
N ILE A 413 -47.78 11.27 0.03
CA ILE A 413 -48.71 10.36 -0.64
C ILE A 413 -48.58 8.98 0.01
N HIS A 414 -49.60 8.60 0.77
CA HIS A 414 -49.77 7.22 1.24
C HIS A 414 -50.28 6.33 0.10
N PRO A 415 -49.75 5.12 -0.09
CA PRO A 415 -50.47 4.08 -0.83
C PRO A 415 -51.64 3.60 0.03
N SER A 416 -52.86 3.72 -0.46
CA SER A 416 -54.03 3.06 0.13
C SER A 416 -54.14 1.65 -0.44
N ILE A 417 -54.25 0.64 0.43
CA ILE A 417 -54.49 -0.75 0.04
C ILE A 417 -56.00 -1.00 0.07
N LEU A 418 -56.55 -1.46 -1.06
CA LEU A 418 -57.77 -2.27 -1.15
C LEU A 418 -57.82 -3.01 -2.50
#